data_AF-A0A6N9U219-F1
#
_entry.id   AF-A0A6N9U219-F1
#
_cell.length_a   1.000
_cell.length_b   1.000
_cell.length_c   1.000
_cell.angle_alpha   90.00
_cell.angle_beta   90.00
_cell.angle_gamma   90.00
#
_symmetry.space_group_name_H-M   'P 1'
#
loop_
_entity.id
_entity.type
_entity.pdbx_description
1 polymer ?
#
loop_
_entity_poly.entity_id
_entity_poly.type
_entity_poly.pdbx_seq_one_letter_code
_entity_poly.pdbx_strand_id
1 'polypeptide(L)'
;MTGPFLYTSPQSPASATGVVADVYAQVSADFGVKDAPTFVALSASPSLLTSTWALMRDSLLAGRASRTGKELVAAGVSLANRCPFCVTAHAVLLHATGDHRLAEGVLRGEEPEAPGDRALLAWGRDMRGPWPFPADEAPEYVGTTLAFHFINRIVSSLLSERMLPGGAERYRLVRRTAGRSLAGTVRREVRPGASLPLLRTDGEAPAWMDDGPVGTAYGALLTAARAGEELLSEEDAASVRASVAGWDGVTPLPLRAELPSRARRP
;
A
#
# COMPACT_ATOMS: atom_id res chain seq x y z
N MET A 1 -9.31 5.46 -24.24
CA MET A 1 -9.67 4.92 -22.90
C MET A 1 -8.68 5.49 -21.91
N THR A 2 -9.13 6.21 -20.90
CA THR A 2 -8.26 6.66 -19.81
C THR A 2 -7.76 5.43 -19.05
N GLY A 3 -6.43 5.29 -18.94
CA GLY A 3 -5.80 4.21 -18.19
C GLY A 3 -6.05 4.33 -16.69
N PRO A 4 -5.46 3.45 -15.87
CA PRO A 4 -5.67 3.48 -14.43
C PRO A 4 -5.02 4.70 -13.73
N PHE A 5 -4.25 5.54 -14.44
CA PHE A 5 -3.53 6.69 -13.89
C PHE A 5 -4.28 8.00 -14.18
N LEU A 6 -4.53 8.81 -13.15
CA LEU A 6 -5.33 10.04 -13.24
C LEU A 6 -4.52 11.26 -13.71
N TYR A 7 -3.28 11.40 -13.23
CA TYR A 7 -2.48 12.61 -13.42
C TYR A 7 -1.05 12.35 -13.89
N THR A 8 -0.69 11.08 -14.04
CA THR A 8 0.64 10.64 -14.46
C THR A 8 0.51 9.78 -15.72
N SER A 9 1.61 9.67 -16.46
CA SER A 9 1.73 8.75 -17.59
C SER A 9 2.99 7.92 -17.41
N PRO A 10 2.99 6.96 -16.46
CA PRO A 10 4.15 6.11 -16.24
C PRO A 10 4.53 5.35 -17.52
N GLN A 11 5.82 5.07 -17.67
CA GLN A 11 6.28 4.23 -18.77
C GLN A 11 5.70 2.81 -18.65
N SER A 12 5.64 2.11 -19.78
CA SER A 12 5.22 0.71 -19.79
C SER A 12 6.16 -0.12 -18.91
N PRO A 13 5.65 -1.02 -18.05
CA PRO A 13 6.50 -1.92 -17.29
C PRO A 13 7.44 -2.77 -18.16
N ALA A 14 7.02 -3.08 -19.39
CA ALA A 14 7.84 -3.83 -20.35
C ALA A 14 9.08 -3.06 -20.85
N SER A 15 9.11 -1.74 -20.72
CA SER A 15 10.28 -0.91 -21.05
C SER A 15 11.13 -0.55 -19.83
N ALA A 16 10.77 -1.02 -18.63
CA ALA A 16 11.54 -0.74 -17.43
C ALA A 16 12.95 -1.34 -17.54
N THR A 17 13.94 -0.62 -17.00
CA THR A 17 15.34 -1.06 -16.92
C THR A 17 15.90 -0.80 -15.53
N GLY A 18 17.05 -1.40 -15.22
CA GLY A 18 17.72 -1.25 -13.93
C GLY A 18 16.82 -1.65 -12.75
N VAL A 19 16.92 -0.91 -11.64
CA VAL A 19 16.22 -1.26 -10.38
C VAL A 19 14.71 -1.32 -10.51
N VAL A 20 14.11 -0.54 -11.41
CA VAL A 20 12.66 -0.56 -11.62
C VAL A 20 12.24 -1.90 -12.21
N ALA A 21 13.01 -2.43 -13.18
CA ALA A 21 12.78 -3.75 -13.74
C ALA A 21 12.99 -4.85 -12.69
N ASP A 22 14.01 -4.73 -11.84
CA ASP A 22 14.28 -5.68 -10.77
C ASP A 22 13.14 -5.73 -9.75
N VAL A 23 12.60 -4.56 -9.36
CA VAL A 23 11.40 -4.48 -8.50
C VAL A 23 10.20 -5.11 -9.18
N TYR A 24 9.93 -4.84 -10.46
CA TYR A 24 8.80 -5.46 -11.17
C TYR A 24 8.92 -6.97 -11.28
N ALA A 25 10.13 -7.48 -11.50
CA ALA A 25 10.39 -8.91 -11.48
C ALA A 25 10.07 -9.51 -10.10
N GLN A 26 10.49 -8.85 -9.02
CA GLN A 26 10.21 -9.30 -7.64
C GLN A 26 8.72 -9.20 -7.29
N VAL A 27 8.03 -8.12 -7.71
CA VAL A 27 6.57 -7.97 -7.56
C VAL A 27 5.84 -9.11 -8.28
N SER A 28 6.22 -9.40 -9.53
CA SER A 28 5.60 -10.50 -10.28
C SER A 28 5.83 -11.86 -9.61
N ALA A 29 7.03 -12.09 -9.07
CA ALA A 29 7.38 -13.37 -8.45
C ALA A 29 6.76 -13.57 -7.06
N ASP A 30 6.82 -12.56 -6.20
CA ASP A 30 6.42 -12.66 -4.79
C ASP A 30 4.98 -12.20 -4.52
N PHE A 31 4.41 -11.30 -5.33
CA PHE A 31 3.03 -10.82 -5.20
C PHE A 31 2.08 -11.45 -6.23
N GLY A 32 2.59 -11.91 -7.38
CA GLY A 32 1.81 -12.64 -8.39
C GLY A 32 0.94 -11.75 -9.28
N VAL A 33 1.02 -10.43 -9.10
CA VAL A 33 0.33 -9.44 -9.92
C VAL A 33 1.35 -8.77 -10.83
N LYS A 34 1.33 -9.18 -12.10
CA LYS A 34 2.10 -8.49 -13.14
C LYS A 34 1.55 -7.07 -13.31
N ASP A 35 2.44 -6.10 -13.45
CA ASP A 35 2.10 -4.70 -13.77
C ASP A 35 1.18 -4.03 -12.72
N ALA A 36 1.33 -4.40 -11.44
CA ALA A 36 0.56 -3.85 -10.33
C ALA A 36 0.56 -2.29 -10.33
N PRO A 37 -0.60 -1.63 -10.63
CA PRO A 37 -0.63 -0.21 -10.96
C PRO A 37 -0.05 0.72 -9.87
N THR A 38 -0.17 0.34 -8.60
CA THR A 38 0.43 1.07 -7.48
C THR A 38 1.95 1.22 -7.64
N PHE A 39 2.66 0.14 -7.95
CA PHE A 39 4.11 0.18 -8.15
C PHE A 39 4.48 0.82 -9.49
N VAL A 40 3.59 0.72 -10.49
CA VAL A 40 3.78 1.43 -11.76
C VAL A 40 3.70 2.95 -11.57
N ALA A 41 2.76 3.45 -10.76
CA ALA A 41 2.64 4.87 -10.45
C ALA A 41 3.88 5.44 -9.74
N LEU A 42 4.59 4.62 -8.95
CA LEU A 42 5.79 5.02 -8.23
C LEU A 42 7.07 4.97 -9.06
N SER A 43 7.05 4.44 -10.28
CA SER A 43 8.25 4.20 -11.11
C SER A 43 9.05 5.45 -11.45
N ALA A 44 8.42 6.62 -11.47
CA ALA A 44 9.09 7.90 -11.67
C ALA A 44 10.00 8.30 -10.49
N SER A 45 9.84 7.66 -9.33
CA SER A 45 10.72 7.82 -8.17
C SER A 45 11.23 6.45 -7.71
N PRO A 46 12.39 6.00 -8.20
CA PRO A 46 12.98 4.72 -7.80
C PRO A 46 13.15 4.58 -6.27
N SER A 47 13.45 5.66 -5.57
CA SER A 47 13.55 5.68 -4.10
C SER A 47 12.21 5.38 -3.42
N LEU A 48 11.10 5.97 -3.89
CA LEU A 48 9.78 5.66 -3.36
C LEU A 48 9.34 4.26 -3.78
N LEU A 49 9.57 3.85 -5.03
CA LEU A 49 9.21 2.53 -5.52
C LEU A 49 9.89 1.42 -4.70
N THR A 50 11.20 1.49 -4.55
CA THR A 50 12.01 0.44 -3.93
C THR A 50 11.72 0.31 -2.44
N SER A 51 11.61 1.43 -1.72
CA SER A 51 11.28 1.42 -0.29
C SER A 51 9.83 1.02 -0.02
N THR A 52 8.87 1.48 -0.83
CA THR A 52 7.46 1.05 -0.70
C THR A 52 7.32 -0.44 -0.94
N TRP A 53 7.96 -0.96 -1.99
CA TRP A 53 7.95 -2.39 -2.27
C TRP A 53 8.63 -3.18 -1.15
N ALA A 54 9.81 -2.75 -0.69
CA ALA A 54 10.51 -3.45 0.39
C ALA A 54 9.66 -3.52 1.67
N LEU A 55 9.05 -2.39 2.07
CA LEU A 55 8.23 -2.34 3.27
C LEU A 55 7.00 -3.24 3.13
N MET A 56 6.26 -3.12 2.02
CA MET A 56 5.08 -3.96 1.78
C MET A 56 5.45 -5.44 1.71
N ARG A 57 6.51 -5.78 0.97
CA ARG A 57 6.97 -7.16 0.80
C ARG A 57 7.35 -7.80 2.14
N ASP A 58 8.22 -7.14 2.89
CA ASP A 58 8.78 -7.72 4.11
C ASP A 58 7.79 -7.71 5.28
N SER A 59 6.83 -6.77 5.30
CA SER A 59 5.79 -6.75 6.33
C SER A 59 4.57 -7.62 6.00
N LEU A 60 4.05 -7.57 4.76
CA LEU A 60 2.82 -8.28 4.35
C LEU A 60 3.10 -9.71 3.87
N LEU A 61 4.13 -9.91 3.04
CA LEU A 61 4.33 -11.18 2.30
C LEU A 61 5.26 -12.13 3.05
N ALA A 62 6.31 -11.61 3.67
CA ALA A 62 7.32 -12.39 4.40
C ALA A 62 6.98 -12.53 5.89
N GLY A 63 7.77 -13.31 6.62
CA GLY A 63 7.65 -13.44 8.08
C GLY A 63 6.73 -14.58 8.52
N ARG A 64 6.38 -14.58 9.82
CA ARG A 64 5.66 -15.70 10.46
C ARG A 64 4.22 -15.37 10.84
N ALA A 65 3.87 -14.09 10.93
CA ALA A 65 2.52 -13.70 11.28
C ALA A 65 1.56 -14.10 10.16
N SER A 66 0.32 -14.43 10.52
CA SER A 66 -0.67 -14.96 9.60
C SER A 66 -0.88 -14.04 8.40
N ARG A 67 -0.77 -14.59 7.18
CA ARG A 67 -1.05 -13.82 5.96
C ARG A 67 -2.47 -13.27 5.96
N THR A 68 -3.46 -14.06 6.37
CA THR A 68 -4.86 -13.59 6.53
C THR A 68 -4.94 -12.42 7.52
N GLY A 69 -4.24 -12.53 8.66
CA GLY A 69 -4.25 -11.48 9.68
C GLY A 69 -3.71 -10.16 9.16
N LYS A 70 -2.60 -10.19 8.41
CA LYS A 70 -2.01 -8.98 7.82
C LYS A 70 -2.90 -8.35 6.75
N GLU A 71 -3.55 -9.18 5.92
CA GLU A 71 -4.54 -8.69 4.95
C GLU A 71 -5.75 -8.04 5.65
N LEU A 72 -6.17 -8.54 6.83
CA LEU A 72 -7.24 -7.91 7.62
C LEU A 72 -6.83 -6.56 8.19
N VAL A 73 -5.62 -6.43 8.72
CA VAL A 73 -5.09 -5.14 9.18
C VAL A 73 -5.03 -4.15 8.01
N ALA A 74 -4.47 -4.57 6.87
CA ALA A 74 -4.40 -3.74 5.66
C ALA A 74 -5.78 -3.34 5.11
N ALA A 75 -6.75 -4.26 5.16
CA ALA A 75 -8.15 -3.97 4.81
C ALA A 75 -8.78 -2.96 5.78
N GLY A 76 -8.51 -3.07 7.09
CA GLY A 76 -8.96 -2.13 8.10
C GLY A 76 -8.46 -0.71 7.83
N VAL A 77 -7.17 -0.58 7.52
CA VAL A 77 -6.52 0.69 7.13
C VAL A 77 -7.16 1.25 5.85
N SER A 78 -7.40 0.39 4.87
CA SER A 78 -8.02 0.76 3.59
C SER A 78 -9.47 1.22 3.75
N LEU A 79 -10.22 0.63 4.67
CA LEU A 79 -11.57 1.07 5.04
C LEU A 79 -11.54 2.43 5.74
N ALA A 80 -10.64 2.62 6.71
CA ALA A 80 -10.49 3.88 7.43
C ALA A 80 -10.06 5.04 6.49
N ASN A 81 -9.14 4.76 5.57
CA ASN A 81 -8.69 5.71 4.55
C ASN A 81 -9.66 5.83 3.36
N ARG A 82 -10.76 5.06 3.35
CA ARG A 82 -11.78 5.03 2.29
C ARG A 82 -11.16 4.86 0.89
N CYS A 83 -10.26 3.88 0.73
CA CYS A 83 -9.68 3.51 -0.57
C CYS A 83 -10.43 2.32 -1.20
N PRO A 84 -11.39 2.53 -2.14
CA PRO A 84 -12.21 1.42 -2.68
C PRO A 84 -11.38 0.41 -3.46
N PHE A 85 -10.37 0.88 -4.20
CA PHE A 85 -9.41 0.03 -4.90
C PHE A 85 -8.73 -0.92 -3.92
N CYS A 86 -8.20 -0.39 -2.82
CA CYS A 86 -7.43 -1.14 -1.84
C CYS A 86 -8.30 -2.15 -1.08
N VAL A 87 -9.51 -1.72 -0.65
CA VAL A 87 -10.50 -2.61 -0.01
C VAL A 87 -10.83 -3.80 -0.93
N THR A 88 -11.00 -3.54 -2.23
CA THR A 88 -11.24 -4.60 -3.21
C THR A 88 -10.04 -5.52 -3.39
N ALA A 89 -8.84 -4.96 -3.48
CA ALA A 89 -7.61 -5.74 -3.63
C ALA A 89 -7.40 -6.69 -2.42
N HIS A 90 -7.59 -6.19 -1.20
CA HIS A 90 -7.48 -7.02 0.00
C HIS A 90 -8.55 -8.12 0.06
N ALA A 91 -9.77 -7.85 -0.38
CA ALA A 91 -10.79 -8.89 -0.48
C ALA A 91 -10.41 -9.99 -1.50
N VAL A 92 -9.79 -9.63 -2.63
CA VAL A 92 -9.25 -10.61 -3.58
C VAL A 92 -8.13 -11.44 -2.95
N LEU A 93 -7.24 -10.82 -2.17
CA LEU A 93 -6.16 -11.53 -1.45
C LEU A 93 -6.71 -12.43 -0.34
N LEU A 94 -7.76 -12.02 0.37
CA LEU A 94 -8.49 -12.89 1.31
C LEU A 94 -9.19 -14.06 0.59
N HIS A 95 -9.69 -13.88 -0.64
CA HIS A 95 -10.14 -15.03 -1.43
C HIS A 95 -8.99 -16.01 -1.73
N ALA A 96 -7.77 -15.50 -1.94
CA ALA A 96 -6.59 -16.31 -2.24
C ALA A 96 -6.08 -17.12 -1.03
N THR A 97 -6.34 -16.66 0.21
CA THR A 97 -6.08 -17.45 1.44
C THR A 97 -7.08 -18.58 1.64
N GLY A 98 -8.20 -18.57 0.90
CA GLY A 98 -9.25 -19.58 0.95
C GLY A 98 -10.48 -19.17 1.76
N ASP A 99 -10.40 -18.07 2.54
CA ASP A 99 -11.54 -17.59 3.33
C ASP A 99 -12.43 -16.64 2.51
N HIS A 100 -13.23 -17.26 1.64
CA HIS A 100 -14.14 -16.53 0.75
C HIS A 100 -15.27 -15.79 1.49
N ARG A 101 -15.64 -16.23 2.69
CA ARG A 101 -16.71 -15.61 3.47
C ARG A 101 -16.18 -14.36 4.14
N LEU A 102 -15.01 -14.44 4.76
CA LEU A 102 -14.30 -13.30 5.33
C LEU A 102 -14.04 -12.23 4.26
N ALA A 103 -13.52 -12.64 3.09
CA ALA A 103 -13.28 -11.74 1.95
C ALA A 103 -14.53 -10.91 1.58
N GLU A 104 -15.67 -11.57 1.40
CA GLU A 104 -16.91 -10.88 1.01
C GLU A 104 -17.56 -10.12 2.18
N GLY A 105 -17.33 -10.55 3.43
CA GLY A 105 -17.77 -9.83 4.64
C GLY A 105 -17.05 -8.49 4.77
N VAL A 106 -15.73 -8.48 4.62
CA VAL A 106 -14.90 -7.27 4.63
C VAL A 106 -15.37 -6.26 3.58
N LEU A 107 -15.67 -6.70 2.35
CA LEU A 107 -16.21 -5.82 1.29
C LEU A 107 -17.55 -5.19 1.65
N ARG A 108 -18.40 -5.92 2.38
CA ARG A 108 -19.71 -5.45 2.84
C ARG A 108 -19.62 -4.62 4.13
N GLY A 109 -18.42 -4.44 4.69
CA GLY A 109 -18.20 -3.76 5.96
C GLY A 109 -18.66 -4.58 7.17
N GLU A 110 -18.89 -5.88 7.01
CA GLU A 110 -19.31 -6.78 8.07
C GLU A 110 -18.16 -7.08 9.04
N GLU A 111 -18.51 -7.41 10.27
CA GLU A 111 -17.53 -7.85 11.26
C GLU A 111 -17.16 -9.32 11.07
N PRO A 112 -15.87 -9.68 11.10
CA PRO A 112 -15.44 -11.07 11.10
C PRO A 112 -16.03 -11.86 12.27
N GLU A 113 -16.39 -13.11 12.02
CA GLU A 113 -16.94 -13.99 13.06
C GLU A 113 -15.89 -14.37 14.10
N ALA A 114 -14.68 -14.72 13.66
CA ALA A 114 -13.58 -15.08 14.55
C ALA A 114 -13.13 -13.85 15.38
N PRO A 115 -13.04 -13.96 16.72
CA PRO A 115 -12.66 -12.83 17.57
C PRO A 115 -11.29 -12.23 17.23
N GLY A 116 -10.31 -13.06 16.87
CA GLY A 116 -8.97 -12.60 16.46
C GLY A 116 -9.00 -11.76 15.18
N ASP A 117 -9.68 -12.26 14.15
CA ASP A 117 -9.85 -11.55 12.87
C ASP A 117 -10.59 -10.22 13.06
N ARG A 118 -11.62 -10.20 13.92
CA ARG A 118 -12.35 -8.99 14.27
C ARG A 118 -11.46 -7.96 14.95
N ALA A 119 -10.64 -8.40 15.90
CA ALA A 119 -9.70 -7.54 16.61
C ALA A 119 -8.64 -6.94 15.66
N LEU A 120 -8.10 -7.75 14.74
CA LEU A 120 -7.13 -7.29 13.73
C LEU A 120 -7.74 -6.28 12.76
N LEU A 121 -8.94 -6.56 12.23
CA LEU A 121 -9.64 -5.63 11.33
C LEU A 121 -9.98 -4.31 12.05
N ALA A 122 -10.45 -4.39 13.30
CA ALA A 122 -10.77 -3.22 14.12
C ALA A 122 -9.53 -2.38 14.43
N TRP A 123 -8.42 -3.02 14.81
CA TRP A 123 -7.15 -2.33 15.07
C TRP A 123 -6.57 -1.69 13.81
N GLY A 124 -6.69 -2.35 12.64
CA GLY A 124 -6.33 -1.72 11.36
C GLY A 124 -7.15 -0.46 11.04
N ARG A 125 -8.42 -0.41 11.45
CA ARG A 125 -9.27 0.79 11.31
C ARG A 125 -8.87 1.90 12.29
N ASP A 126 -8.50 1.54 13.51
CA ASP A 126 -8.08 2.45 14.57
C ASP A 126 -6.92 1.87 15.41
N MET A 127 -5.71 2.36 15.11
CA MET A 127 -4.49 1.89 15.77
C MET A 127 -4.23 2.49 17.15
N ARG A 128 -5.12 3.33 17.69
CA ARG A 128 -4.91 3.95 19.02
C ARG A 128 -5.02 2.95 20.16
N GLY A 129 -5.70 1.83 19.93
CA GLY A 129 -5.87 0.76 20.90
C GLY A 129 -4.62 -0.12 21.07
N PRO A 130 -4.62 -0.99 22.10
CA PRO A 130 -3.55 -1.97 22.29
C PRO A 130 -3.47 -2.93 21.10
N TRP A 131 -2.29 -3.50 20.88
CA TRP A 131 -2.08 -4.49 19.83
C TRP A 131 -2.85 -5.79 20.10
N PRO A 132 -3.66 -6.28 19.15
CA PRO A 132 -4.35 -7.56 19.26
C PRO A 132 -3.48 -8.75 18.82
N PHE A 133 -2.16 -8.59 18.80
CA PHE A 133 -1.19 -9.58 18.34
C PHE A 133 0.05 -9.61 19.24
N PRO A 134 0.82 -10.72 19.23
CA PRO A 134 2.07 -10.84 19.99
C PRO A 134 3.10 -9.77 19.63
N ALA A 135 3.87 -9.30 20.60
CA ALA A 135 4.86 -8.24 20.41
C ALA A 135 5.97 -8.62 19.42
N ASP A 136 6.30 -9.91 19.32
CA ASP A 136 7.28 -10.42 18.37
C ASP A 136 6.75 -10.42 16.93
N GLU A 137 5.42 -10.30 16.70
CA GLU A 137 4.78 -10.14 15.37
C GLU A 137 4.57 -8.67 15.00
N ALA A 138 4.90 -7.75 15.92
CA ALA A 138 4.62 -6.33 15.75
C ALA A 138 5.29 -5.71 14.52
N PRO A 139 6.55 -6.02 14.14
CA PRO A 139 7.13 -5.49 12.91
C PRO A 139 6.27 -5.83 11.68
N GLU A 140 5.73 -7.05 11.60
CA GLU A 140 4.95 -7.49 10.45
C GLU A 140 3.57 -6.80 10.37
N TYR A 141 2.83 -6.72 11.48
CA TYR A 141 1.51 -6.06 11.48
C TYR A 141 1.60 -4.54 11.41
N VAL A 142 2.48 -3.91 12.21
CA VAL A 142 2.64 -2.46 12.21
C VAL A 142 3.25 -1.99 10.89
N GLY A 143 4.26 -2.70 10.37
CA GLY A 143 4.84 -2.45 9.06
C GLY A 143 3.79 -2.54 7.94
N THR A 144 2.91 -3.55 8.01
CA THR A 144 1.80 -3.69 7.05
C THR A 144 0.89 -2.47 7.13
N THR A 145 0.48 -2.04 8.32
CA THR A 145 -0.35 -0.85 8.46
C THR A 145 0.31 0.39 7.86
N LEU A 146 1.58 0.63 8.18
CA LEU A 146 2.31 1.80 7.69
C LEU A 146 2.47 1.78 6.16
N ALA A 147 2.76 0.61 5.60
CA ALA A 147 2.77 0.41 4.14
C ALA A 147 1.43 0.81 3.52
N PHE A 148 0.30 0.37 4.10
CA PHE A 148 -1.01 0.66 3.55
C PHE A 148 -1.51 2.07 3.81
N HIS A 149 -1.08 2.75 4.87
CA HIS A 149 -1.30 4.19 4.99
C HIS A 149 -0.62 4.97 3.85
N PHE A 150 0.60 4.60 3.48
CA PHE A 150 1.28 5.21 2.34
C PHE A 150 0.63 4.82 1.01
N ILE A 151 0.45 3.52 0.76
CA ILE A 151 -0.11 2.98 -0.48
C ILE A 151 -1.53 3.50 -0.72
N ASN A 152 -2.41 3.53 0.29
CA ASN A 152 -3.77 4.05 0.12
C ASN A 152 -3.76 5.49 -0.37
N ARG A 153 -2.86 6.34 0.14
CA ARG A 153 -2.74 7.74 -0.30
C ARG A 153 -2.25 7.82 -1.74
N ILE A 154 -1.24 7.04 -2.12
CA ILE A 154 -0.76 6.96 -3.51
C ILE A 154 -1.87 6.50 -4.45
N VAL A 155 -2.60 5.43 -4.09
CA VAL A 155 -3.69 4.89 -4.89
C VAL A 155 -4.81 5.90 -5.03
N SER A 156 -5.30 6.47 -3.93
CA SER A 156 -6.40 7.45 -3.96
C SER A 156 -6.03 8.75 -4.70
N SER A 157 -4.75 9.13 -4.70
CA SER A 157 -4.30 10.36 -5.38
C SER A 157 -3.93 10.16 -6.85
N LEU A 158 -3.37 9.01 -7.23
CA LEU A 158 -2.78 8.82 -8.56
C LEU A 158 -3.53 7.82 -9.44
N LEU A 159 -4.36 6.96 -8.85
CA LEU A 159 -5.05 5.89 -9.58
C LEU A 159 -6.56 6.11 -9.62
N SER A 160 -7.19 5.60 -10.67
CA SER A 160 -8.64 5.43 -10.70
C SER A 160 -9.06 4.41 -9.65
N GLU A 161 -10.24 4.59 -9.06
CA GLU A 161 -10.79 3.65 -8.07
C GLU A 161 -11.07 2.25 -8.66
N ARG A 162 -11.11 2.13 -10.00
CA ARG A 162 -11.36 0.87 -10.70
C ARG A 162 -10.12 -0.01 -10.65
N MET A 163 -10.27 -1.19 -10.03
CA MET A 163 -9.19 -2.15 -9.93
C MET A 163 -9.02 -2.98 -11.21
N LEU A 164 -10.13 -3.36 -11.84
CA LEU A 164 -10.13 -4.13 -13.08
C LEU A 164 -10.75 -3.33 -14.23
N PRO A 165 -10.41 -3.67 -15.49
CA PRO A 165 -11.02 -3.04 -16.66
C PRO A 165 -12.55 -3.11 -16.60
N GLY A 166 -13.20 -1.97 -16.88
CA GLY A 166 -14.65 -1.87 -16.90
C GLY A 166 -15.35 -2.07 -15.54
N GLY A 167 -14.61 -2.03 -14.43
CA GLY A 167 -15.17 -2.23 -13.09
C GLY A 167 -15.64 -3.66 -12.85
N ALA A 168 -15.01 -4.65 -13.51
CA ALA A 168 -15.38 -6.06 -13.43
C ALA A 168 -15.23 -6.65 -12.02
N GLU A 169 -14.43 -6.02 -11.17
CA GLU A 169 -14.25 -6.36 -9.76
C GLU A 169 -15.54 -6.29 -8.95
N ARG A 170 -16.61 -5.64 -9.43
CA ARG A 170 -17.93 -5.64 -8.77
C ARG A 170 -18.57 -7.03 -8.71
N TYR A 171 -18.17 -7.95 -9.58
CA TYR A 171 -18.72 -9.30 -9.63
C TYR A 171 -17.95 -10.25 -8.71
N ARG A 172 -18.66 -10.88 -7.76
CA ARG A 172 -18.09 -11.86 -6.82
C ARG A 172 -17.31 -12.99 -7.51
N LEU A 173 -17.83 -13.52 -8.62
CA LEU A 173 -17.16 -14.59 -9.36
C LEU A 173 -15.80 -14.15 -9.92
N VAL A 174 -15.70 -12.89 -10.38
CA VAL A 174 -14.44 -12.31 -10.87
C VAL A 174 -13.43 -12.21 -9.73
N ARG A 175 -13.82 -11.64 -8.59
CA ARG A 175 -12.96 -11.53 -7.40
C ARG A 175 -12.47 -12.89 -6.90
N ARG A 176 -13.37 -13.86 -6.79
CA ARG A 176 -13.03 -15.22 -6.37
C ARG A 176 -12.06 -15.90 -7.34
N THR A 177 -12.27 -15.71 -8.65
CA THR A 177 -11.40 -16.30 -9.69
C THR A 177 -10.00 -15.66 -9.66
N ALA A 178 -9.94 -14.33 -9.53
CA ALA A 178 -8.69 -13.60 -9.35
C ALA A 178 -7.95 -14.04 -8.07
N GLY A 179 -8.65 -14.23 -6.95
CA GLY A 179 -8.07 -14.75 -5.72
C GLY A 179 -7.53 -16.17 -5.92
N ARG A 180 -8.27 -17.04 -6.62
CA ARG A 180 -7.82 -18.40 -6.93
C ARG A 180 -6.54 -18.42 -7.77
N SER A 181 -6.38 -17.52 -8.73
CA SER A 181 -5.14 -17.42 -9.51
C SER A 181 -3.93 -16.98 -8.68
N LEU A 182 -4.15 -16.25 -7.59
CA LEU A 182 -3.09 -15.80 -6.67
C LEU A 182 -2.81 -16.77 -5.51
N ALA A 183 -3.61 -17.82 -5.37
CA ALA A 183 -3.56 -18.72 -4.20
C ALA A 183 -2.20 -19.45 -4.06
N GLY A 184 -1.52 -19.75 -5.18
CA GLY A 184 -0.17 -20.31 -5.15
C GLY A 184 0.86 -19.33 -4.57
N THR A 185 0.79 -18.07 -5.00
CA THR A 185 1.67 -17.00 -4.53
C THR A 185 1.43 -16.65 -3.07
N VAL A 186 0.17 -16.59 -2.64
CA VAL A 186 -0.18 -16.28 -1.24
C VAL A 186 0.29 -17.37 -0.26
N ARG A 187 0.38 -18.63 -0.68
CA ARG A 187 0.89 -19.74 0.14
C ARG A 187 2.41 -19.89 0.10
N ARG A 188 3.10 -19.17 -0.78
CA ARG A 188 4.55 -19.26 -0.91
C ARG A 188 5.22 -18.56 0.27
N GLU A 189 6.22 -19.23 0.84
CA GLU A 189 7.09 -18.59 1.82
C GLU A 189 8.03 -17.58 1.14
N VAL A 190 8.01 -16.35 1.65
CA VAL A 190 8.82 -15.25 1.16
C VAL A 190 9.89 -14.95 2.21
N ARG A 191 11.17 -15.04 1.83
CA ARG A 191 12.28 -14.75 2.74
C ARG A 191 12.31 -13.24 3.08
N PRO A 192 12.33 -12.86 4.36
CA PRO A 192 12.49 -11.46 4.77
C PRO A 192 13.79 -10.86 4.24
N GLY A 193 13.74 -9.60 3.84
CA GLY A 193 14.90 -8.77 3.49
C GLY A 193 15.42 -8.93 2.06
N ALA A 194 14.82 -9.78 1.23
CA ALA A 194 15.31 -9.98 -0.14
C ALA A 194 15.09 -8.77 -1.06
N SER A 195 14.28 -7.80 -0.66
CA SER A 195 14.10 -6.50 -1.34
C SER A 195 15.09 -5.43 -0.90
N LEU A 196 15.77 -5.59 0.25
CA LEU A 196 16.65 -4.56 0.78
C LEU A 196 17.82 -4.18 -0.15
N PRO A 197 18.46 -5.12 -0.87
CA PRO A 197 19.51 -4.77 -1.83
C PRO A 197 19.04 -3.88 -2.99
N LEU A 198 17.72 -3.76 -3.21
CA LEU A 198 17.15 -2.91 -4.25
C LEU A 198 16.92 -1.47 -3.77
N LEU A 199 17.02 -1.19 -2.47
CA LEU A 199 16.79 0.14 -1.91
C LEU A 199 17.70 1.18 -2.58
N ARG A 200 17.14 2.36 -2.84
CA ARG A 200 17.85 3.51 -3.43
C ARG A 200 17.99 4.67 -2.47
N THR A 201 17.58 4.48 -1.23
CA THR A 201 17.65 5.48 -0.18
C THR A 201 17.80 4.74 1.13
N ASP A 202 18.76 5.17 1.92
CA ASP A 202 18.94 4.70 3.29
C ASP A 202 18.08 5.53 4.23
N GLY A 203 17.77 4.99 5.40
CA GLY A 203 17.08 5.73 6.44
C GLY A 203 17.17 5.03 7.77
N GLU A 204 17.15 5.83 8.83
CA GLU A 204 17.18 5.31 10.19
C GLU A 204 15.83 4.67 10.52
N ALA A 205 15.87 3.43 11.02
CA ALA A 205 14.68 2.79 11.56
C ALA A 205 14.22 3.57 12.80
N PRO A 206 12.90 3.80 12.98
CA PRO A 206 12.42 4.44 14.21
C PRO A 206 12.78 3.59 15.42
N ALA A 207 13.15 4.22 16.54
CA ALA A 207 13.57 3.53 17.77
C ALA A 207 12.53 2.54 18.36
N TRP A 208 11.26 2.66 17.99
CA TRP A 208 10.19 1.75 18.42
C TRP A 208 10.03 0.53 17.51
N MET A 209 10.72 0.49 16.37
CA MET A 209 10.81 -0.64 15.45
C MET A 209 12.21 -1.26 15.55
N ASP A 210 12.34 -2.55 15.26
CA ASP A 210 13.63 -3.22 15.24
C ASP A 210 14.46 -2.84 14.00
N ASP A 211 15.77 -3.02 14.06
CA ASP A 211 16.69 -2.88 12.92
C ASP A 211 16.53 -4.03 11.90
N GLY A 212 15.41 -4.75 11.94
CA GLY A 212 15.08 -5.82 11.01
C GLY A 212 14.71 -5.29 9.62
N PRO A 213 14.38 -6.19 8.67
CA PRO A 213 14.01 -5.80 7.31
C PRO A 213 12.88 -4.79 7.21
N VAL A 214 11.85 -4.92 8.07
CA VAL A 214 10.72 -3.97 8.09
C VAL A 214 11.19 -2.59 8.53
N GLY A 215 11.97 -2.49 9.63
CA GLY A 215 12.50 -1.22 10.12
C GLY A 215 13.40 -0.52 9.12
N THR A 216 14.30 -1.28 8.48
CA THR A 216 15.18 -0.77 7.42
C THR A 216 14.36 -0.22 6.25
N ALA A 217 13.36 -0.99 5.78
CA ALA A 217 12.52 -0.56 4.67
C ALA A 217 11.63 0.64 5.02
N TYR A 218 11.12 0.72 6.26
CA TYR A 218 10.33 1.86 6.72
C TYR A 218 11.18 3.12 6.86
N GLY A 219 12.39 3.02 7.43
CA GLY A 219 13.34 4.13 7.49
C GLY A 219 13.66 4.68 6.11
N ALA A 220 13.98 3.78 5.16
CA ALA A 220 14.19 4.15 3.76
C ALA A 220 12.98 4.84 3.13
N LEU A 221 11.75 4.36 3.39
CA LEU A 221 10.53 4.98 2.88
C LEU A 221 10.30 6.36 3.49
N LEU A 222 10.55 6.53 4.79
CA LEU A 222 10.43 7.80 5.47
C LEU A 222 11.39 8.84 4.88
N THR A 223 12.66 8.48 4.67
CA THR A 223 13.64 9.35 3.99
C THR A 223 13.20 9.68 2.57
N ALA A 224 12.81 8.68 1.77
CA ALA A 224 12.40 8.87 0.39
C ALA A 224 11.15 9.75 0.27
N ALA A 225 10.19 9.64 1.20
CA ALA A 225 8.98 10.46 1.23
C ALA A 225 9.24 11.92 1.59
N ARG A 226 10.31 12.20 2.36
CA ARG A 226 10.71 13.57 2.74
C ARG A 226 11.62 14.24 1.72
N ALA A 227 12.30 13.48 0.85
CA ALA A 227 13.20 14.04 -0.16
C ALA A 227 12.53 15.04 -1.12
N GLY A 228 11.19 15.01 -1.24
CA GLY A 228 10.43 15.95 -2.05
C GLY A 228 10.04 17.26 -1.35
N GLU A 229 10.37 17.45 -0.07
CA GLU A 229 9.99 18.65 0.69
C GLU A 229 10.56 19.94 0.05
N GLU A 230 11.76 19.87 -0.52
CA GLU A 230 12.42 21.00 -1.18
C GLU A 230 11.79 21.41 -2.51
N LEU A 231 10.86 20.62 -3.07
CA LEU A 231 10.15 20.95 -4.31
C LEU A 231 9.08 22.03 -4.11
N LEU A 232 8.70 22.30 -2.86
CA LEU A 232 7.75 23.33 -2.48
C LEU A 232 8.48 24.51 -1.84
N SER A 233 8.01 25.74 -2.10
CA SER A 233 8.43 26.88 -1.30
C SER A 233 7.96 26.70 0.15
N GLU A 234 8.57 27.40 1.11
CA GLU A 234 8.12 27.39 2.51
C GLU A 234 6.64 27.80 2.63
N GLU A 235 6.22 28.78 1.84
CA GLU A 235 4.83 29.24 1.76
C GLU A 235 3.88 28.14 1.27
N ASP A 236 4.21 27.46 0.17
CA ASP A 236 3.41 26.36 -0.36
C ASP A 236 3.34 25.19 0.64
N ALA A 237 4.48 24.83 1.23
CA ALA A 237 4.57 23.76 2.21
C ALA A 237 3.72 24.09 3.46
N ALA A 238 3.76 25.33 3.95
CA ALA A 238 2.92 25.79 5.04
C ALA A 238 1.43 25.74 4.69
N SER A 239 1.07 26.17 3.48
CA SER A 239 -0.31 26.12 2.97
C SER A 239 -0.85 24.69 2.88
N VAL A 240 -0.05 23.76 2.34
CA VAL A 240 -0.40 22.33 2.29
C VAL A 240 -0.57 21.77 3.70
N ARG A 241 0.38 22.03 4.61
CA ARG A 241 0.30 21.55 6.01
C ARG A 241 -0.94 22.08 6.73
N ALA A 242 -1.23 23.37 6.61
CA ALA A 242 -2.41 23.98 7.22
C ALA A 242 -3.72 23.41 6.64
N SER A 243 -3.76 23.22 5.32
CA SER A 243 -4.92 22.64 4.62
C SER A 243 -5.17 21.20 5.07
N VAL A 244 -4.13 20.38 5.18
CA VAL A 244 -4.23 18.99 5.66
C VAL A 244 -4.60 18.95 7.14
N ALA A 245 -4.04 19.82 7.98
CA ALA A 245 -4.33 19.87 9.41
C ALA A 245 -5.78 20.30 9.71
N GLY A 246 -6.34 21.20 8.89
CA GLY A 246 -7.73 21.64 8.99
C GLY A 246 -8.73 20.74 8.26
N TRP A 247 -8.27 19.67 7.61
CA TRP A 247 -9.12 18.79 6.81
C TRP A 247 -9.87 17.79 7.69
N ASP A 248 -11.16 17.63 7.43
CA ASP A 248 -12.05 16.67 8.12
C ASP A 248 -11.88 15.22 7.63
N GLY A 249 -11.03 14.99 6.62
CA GLY A 249 -10.82 13.68 6.01
C GLY A 249 -11.91 13.25 5.03
N VAL A 250 -12.91 14.11 4.75
CA VAL A 250 -14.11 13.75 3.97
C VAL A 250 -14.42 14.77 2.88
N THR A 251 -14.38 16.05 3.21
CA THR A 251 -14.76 17.14 2.33
C THR A 251 -13.65 17.38 1.32
N PRO A 252 -13.89 17.32 -0.01
CA PRO A 252 -12.84 17.61 -0.98
C PRO A 252 -12.14 18.93 -0.63
N LEU A 253 -10.82 18.90 -0.43
CA LEU A 253 -10.06 20.10 -0.14
C LEU A 253 -10.34 21.10 -1.26
N PRO A 254 -10.83 22.30 -0.95
CA PRO A 254 -11.09 23.28 -1.97
C PRO A 254 -9.75 23.67 -2.58
N LEU A 255 -9.45 23.17 -3.78
CA LEU A 255 -8.33 23.64 -4.60
C LEU A 255 -8.67 25.08 -5.05
N ARG A 256 -8.60 26.02 -4.12
CA ARG A 256 -8.82 27.46 -4.34
C ARG A 256 -7.52 28.19 -4.61
N ALA A 257 -6.38 27.53 -4.49
CA ALA A 257 -5.10 28.09 -4.88
C ALA A 257 -4.91 27.92 -6.39
N GLU A 258 -4.58 29.00 -7.10
CA GLU A 258 -3.97 28.89 -8.42
C GLU A 258 -2.64 28.17 -8.25
N LEU A 259 -2.56 26.92 -8.71
CA LEU A 259 -1.28 26.21 -8.75
C LEU A 259 -0.36 26.95 -9.73
N PRO A 260 0.87 27.30 -9.34
CA PRO A 260 1.79 28.01 -10.23
C PRO A 260 1.99 27.20 -11.52
N SER A 261 2.02 27.89 -12.67
CA SER A 261 2.19 27.20 -13.94
C SER A 261 3.52 26.43 -13.95
N ARG A 262 3.51 25.20 -14.49
CA ARG A 262 4.72 24.36 -14.60
C ARG A 262 5.89 25.05 -15.32
N ALA A 263 5.62 26.06 -16.14
CA ALA A 263 6.64 26.86 -16.82
C ALA A 263 7.40 27.84 -15.89
N ARG A 264 6.99 27.98 -14.62
CA ARG A 264 7.57 28.91 -13.64
C ARG A 264 8.38 28.21 -12.53
N ARG A 265 8.62 26.91 -12.62
CA ARG A 265 9.55 26.20 -11.72
C ARG A 265 10.50 25.30 -12.55
N PRO A 266 11.78 25.19 -12.16
CA PRO A 266 12.79 24.41 -12.87
C PRO A 266 12.44 22.92 -12.97
#